data_AF-A0A7M5X1I2-F1
#
_entry.id   AF-A0A7M5X1I2-F1
#
_cell.length_a   1.000
_cell.length_b   1.000
_cell.length_c   1.000
_cell.angle_alpha   90.00
_cell.angle_beta   90.00
_cell.angle_gamma   90.00
#
_symmetry.space_group_name_H-M   'P 1'
#
loop_
_entity.id
_entity.type
_entity.pdbx_description
1 polymer ?
#
loop_
_entity_poly.entity_id
_entity_poly.type
_entity_poly.pdbx_seq_one_letter_code
_entity_poly.pdbx_strand_id
1 'polypeptide(L)'
;MYRRTVFLISCLLIKLVTGDFAERLLEQHNELRATHNIGPLKLDDDLTKKANDFVRKAAKNGEFFDGQDPPPGVNTMMVCASYKRKEDSAKDVASSWYDEVCSDDFSFSDSGTLQKATAFTQMIWKDTKLLGVAKATSKDGAESCSFIAAVYRPAGNIDVGFKDNVKEGEFKRSEYCSKFNDKR
;
A
#
# COMPACT_ATOMS: atom_id res chain seq x y z
N MET A 1 49.80 -19.14 -1.95
CA MET A 1 49.28 -17.87 -1.40
C MET A 1 47.76 -17.87 -1.59
N TYR A 2 47.00 -18.42 -0.64
CA TYR A 2 45.54 -18.56 -0.75
C TYR A 2 44.90 -17.19 -0.47
N ARG A 3 44.32 -16.55 -1.49
CA ARG A 3 43.43 -15.40 -1.29
C ARG A 3 42.15 -15.92 -0.66
N ARG A 4 42.02 -15.75 0.66
CA ARG A 4 40.75 -15.88 1.36
C ARG A 4 39.85 -14.75 0.88
N THR A 5 38.87 -15.06 0.06
CA THR A 5 37.74 -14.18 -0.22
C THR A 5 37.02 -13.96 1.11
N VAL A 6 37.23 -12.79 1.71
CA VAL A 6 36.42 -12.34 2.84
C VAL A 6 35.04 -12.03 2.25
N PHE A 7 34.06 -12.90 2.46
CA PHE A 7 32.67 -12.52 2.30
C PHE A 7 32.42 -11.44 3.36
N LEU A 8 32.36 -10.19 2.92
CA LEU A 8 31.76 -9.13 3.72
C LEU A 8 30.33 -9.60 4.00
N ILE A 9 30.06 -9.95 5.26
CA ILE A 9 28.70 -10.14 5.74
C ILE A 9 28.05 -8.77 5.56
N SER A 10 27.31 -8.59 4.46
CA SER A 10 26.43 -7.45 4.29
C SER A 10 25.55 -7.40 5.53
N CYS A 11 25.68 -6.32 6.29
CA CYS A 11 24.92 -6.12 7.52
C CYS A 11 23.62 -5.42 7.12
N LEU A 12 22.58 -6.22 6.87
CA LEU A 12 21.25 -5.73 6.55
C LEU A 12 20.68 -4.95 7.75
N LEU A 13 20.47 -3.64 7.58
CA LEU A 13 19.88 -2.80 8.62
C LEU A 13 18.39 -2.60 8.36
N ILE A 14 17.55 -3.08 9.28
CA ILE A 14 16.09 -2.94 9.23
C ILE A 14 15.64 -1.87 10.22
N LYS A 15 15.01 -0.80 9.72
CA LYS A 15 14.36 0.24 10.53
C LYS A 15 12.84 0.12 10.40
N LEU A 16 12.13 0.09 11.51
CA LEU A 16 10.67 0.23 11.52
C LEU A 16 10.24 1.68 11.75
N VAL A 17 9.19 2.09 11.06
CA VAL A 17 8.50 3.36 11.23
C VAL A 17 7.00 3.07 11.30
N THR A 18 6.37 3.43 12.42
CA THR A 18 4.95 3.10 12.68
C THR A 18 4.14 4.36 12.98
N GLY A 19 4.35 5.03 14.12
CA GLY A 19 3.46 6.09 14.64
C GLY A 19 3.10 7.21 13.65
N ASP A 20 4.02 8.13 13.37
CA ASP A 20 3.76 9.29 12.49
C ASP A 20 3.39 8.88 11.05
N PHE A 21 3.96 7.80 10.53
CA PHE A 21 3.64 7.31 9.19
C PHE A 21 2.22 6.72 9.11
N ALA A 22 1.81 5.95 10.12
CA ALA A 22 0.48 5.33 10.17
C ALA A 22 -0.63 6.37 10.29
N GLU A 23 -0.43 7.38 11.14
CA GLU A 23 -1.38 8.50 11.30
C GLU A 23 -1.53 9.28 10.00
N ARG A 24 -0.42 9.67 9.36
CA ARG A 24 -0.47 10.36 8.06
C ARG A 24 -1.11 9.49 6.97
N LEU A 25 -0.85 8.19 6.94
CA LEU A 25 -1.45 7.33 5.94
C LEU A 25 -2.95 7.16 6.18
N LEU A 26 -3.39 7.08 7.45
CA LEU A 26 -4.80 7.11 7.83
C LEU A 26 -5.48 8.41 7.38
N GLU A 27 -4.85 9.56 7.60
CA GLU A 27 -5.35 10.87 7.16
C GLU A 27 -5.61 10.87 5.65
N GLN A 28 -4.61 10.44 4.85
CA GLN A 28 -4.76 10.36 3.40
C GLN A 28 -5.87 9.40 2.97
N HIS A 29 -6.01 8.24 3.62
CA HIS A 29 -7.15 7.33 3.36
C HIS A 29 -8.48 8.01 3.64
N ASN A 30 -8.60 8.72 4.76
CA ASN A 30 -9.85 9.34 5.17
C ASN A 30 -10.22 10.54 4.30
N GLU A 31 -9.25 11.34 3.86
CA GLU A 31 -9.45 12.39 2.85
C GLU A 31 -10.00 11.81 1.55
N LEU A 32 -9.36 10.74 1.04
CA LEU A 32 -9.78 10.08 -0.19
C LEU A 32 -11.14 9.38 -0.05
N ARG A 33 -11.42 8.73 1.08
CA ARG A 33 -12.74 8.11 1.34
C ARG A 33 -13.86 9.14 1.39
N ALA A 34 -13.59 10.34 1.91
CA ALA A 34 -14.56 11.41 1.97
C ALA A 34 -15.02 11.88 0.57
N THR A 35 -14.13 11.87 -0.45
CA THR A 35 -14.52 12.22 -1.83
C THR A 35 -15.53 11.23 -2.43
N HIS A 36 -15.54 9.99 -1.93
CA HIS A 36 -16.50 8.95 -2.30
C HIS A 36 -17.75 8.93 -1.43
N ASN A 37 -17.93 9.90 -0.52
CA ASN A 37 -18.98 9.92 0.50
C ASN A 37 -18.94 8.68 1.44
N ILE A 38 -17.73 8.20 1.75
CA ILE A 38 -17.52 7.01 2.57
C ILE A 38 -16.92 7.41 3.92
N GLY A 39 -17.44 6.80 4.99
CA GLY A 39 -17.02 7.10 6.37
C GLY A 39 -15.55 6.75 6.64
N PRO A 40 -14.90 7.43 7.60
CA PRO A 40 -13.48 7.27 7.87
C PRO A 40 -13.15 5.91 8.51
N LEU A 41 -11.89 5.49 8.32
CA LEU A 41 -11.25 4.40 9.03
C LEU A 41 -10.70 4.88 10.36
N LYS A 42 -10.39 3.93 11.25
CA LYS A 42 -9.63 4.14 12.49
C LYS A 42 -8.43 3.22 12.54
N LEU A 43 -7.32 3.70 13.10
CA LEU A 43 -6.18 2.82 13.40
C LEU A 43 -6.57 1.79 14.47
N ASP A 44 -6.11 0.56 14.28
CA ASP A 44 -6.27 -0.57 15.20
C ASP A 44 -4.88 -1.14 15.52
N ASP A 45 -4.57 -1.26 16.80
CA ASP A 45 -3.24 -1.67 17.27
C ASP A 45 -2.92 -3.13 16.88
N ASP A 46 -3.92 -4.02 16.89
CA ASP A 46 -3.73 -5.41 16.48
C ASP A 46 -3.47 -5.54 14.99
N LEU A 47 -4.17 -4.76 14.14
CA LEU A 47 -3.85 -4.68 12.71
C LEU A 47 -2.48 -4.07 12.48
N THR A 48 -2.11 -3.06 13.25
CA THR A 48 -0.79 -2.41 13.15
C THR A 48 0.31 -3.39 13.51
N LYS A 49 0.11 -4.24 14.53
CA LYS A 49 1.03 -5.32 14.85
C LYS A 49 1.15 -6.33 13.71
N LYS A 50 0.04 -6.75 13.09
CA LYS A 50 0.06 -7.62 11.91
C LYS A 50 0.80 -6.99 10.74
N ALA A 51 0.55 -5.71 10.45
CA ALA A 51 1.24 -4.96 9.41
C ALA A 51 2.76 -4.93 9.67
N ASN A 52 3.16 -4.75 10.94
CA ASN A 52 4.57 -4.80 11.34
C ASN A 52 5.20 -6.16 11.04
N ASP A 53 4.51 -7.26 11.30
CA ASP A 53 5.00 -8.60 10.99
C ASP A 53 5.20 -8.80 9.48
N PHE A 54 4.26 -8.31 8.65
CA PHE A 54 4.40 -8.31 7.19
C PHE A 54 5.66 -7.57 6.74
N VAL A 55 5.82 -6.30 7.12
CA VAL A 55 6.95 -5.49 6.62
C VAL A 55 8.28 -5.93 7.20
N ARG A 56 8.33 -6.49 8.42
CA ARG A 56 9.56 -7.07 8.99
C ARG A 56 10.00 -8.30 8.21
N LYS A 57 9.07 -9.22 7.93
CA LYS A 57 9.36 -10.42 7.14
C LYS A 57 9.79 -10.02 5.73
N ALA A 58 9.09 -9.08 5.12
CA ALA A 58 9.40 -8.59 3.78
C ALA A 58 10.77 -7.90 3.71
N ALA A 59 11.09 -7.04 4.67
CA ALA A 59 12.38 -6.37 4.74
C ALA A 59 13.56 -7.33 4.93
N LYS A 60 13.33 -8.46 5.61
CA LYS A 60 14.33 -9.52 5.77
C LYS A 60 14.51 -10.35 4.51
N ASN A 61 13.42 -10.66 3.82
CA ASN A 61 13.41 -11.55 2.65
C ASN A 61 13.69 -10.82 1.33
N GLY A 62 13.48 -9.51 1.28
CA GLY A 62 13.52 -8.73 0.04
C GLY A 62 12.21 -8.71 -0.74
N GLU A 63 11.15 -9.38 -0.26
CA GLU A 63 9.83 -9.48 -0.92
C GLU A 63 8.71 -9.83 0.07
N PHE A 64 7.45 -9.53 -0.26
CA PHE A 64 6.32 -9.75 0.66
C PHE A 64 5.83 -11.20 0.76
N PHE A 65 5.72 -11.91 -0.35
CA PHE A 65 4.93 -13.14 -0.40
C PHE A 65 5.66 -14.38 -0.89
N ASP A 66 6.89 -14.28 -1.42
CA ASP A 66 7.68 -15.47 -1.83
C ASP A 66 6.86 -16.41 -2.73
N GLY A 67 6.27 -15.83 -3.77
CA GLY A 67 5.40 -16.53 -4.73
C GLY A 67 3.98 -16.88 -4.24
N GLN A 68 3.57 -16.51 -3.02
CA GLN A 68 2.22 -16.71 -2.52
C GLN A 68 1.28 -15.55 -2.89
N ASP A 69 -0.03 -15.82 -2.92
CA ASP A 69 -1.03 -14.78 -3.09
C ASP A 69 -1.09 -13.86 -1.85
N PRO A 70 -1.31 -12.55 -2.04
CA PRO A 70 -1.57 -11.64 -0.93
C PRO A 70 -2.81 -12.09 -0.14
N PRO A 71 -2.78 -12.06 1.20
CA PRO A 71 -3.96 -12.35 1.99
C PRO A 71 -5.03 -11.27 1.78
N PRO A 72 -6.33 -11.64 1.87
CA PRO A 72 -7.42 -10.66 1.77
C PRO A 72 -7.27 -9.51 2.75
N GLY A 73 -7.63 -8.30 2.32
CA GLY A 73 -7.57 -7.12 3.18
C GLY A 73 -6.17 -6.62 3.45
N VAL A 74 -5.21 -6.83 2.54
CA VAL A 74 -3.85 -6.30 2.68
C VAL A 74 -3.42 -5.58 1.40
N ASN A 75 -3.02 -4.31 1.54
CA ASN A 75 -2.27 -3.60 0.51
C ASN A 75 -0.79 -3.60 0.89
N THR A 76 0.08 -3.87 -0.09
CA THR A 76 1.53 -3.82 0.10
C THR A 76 2.19 -2.98 -0.98
N MET A 77 3.31 -2.35 -0.64
CA MET A 77 4.13 -1.60 -1.58
C MET A 77 5.61 -1.81 -1.25
N MET A 78 6.41 -2.13 -2.27
CA MET A 78 7.86 -2.26 -2.16
C MET A 78 8.52 -1.27 -3.11
N VAL A 79 9.47 -0.50 -2.60
CA VAL A 79 10.17 0.52 -3.38
C VAL A 79 11.66 0.48 -3.07
N CYS A 80 12.47 0.09 -4.05
CA CYS A 80 13.93 0.02 -3.93
C CYS A 80 14.62 1.10 -4.77
N ALA A 81 15.68 1.70 -4.24
CA ALA A 81 16.57 2.61 -4.97
C ALA A 81 18.02 2.45 -4.53
N SER A 82 18.93 2.78 -5.45
CA SER A 82 20.34 3.01 -5.17
C SER A 82 20.57 4.50 -4.90
N TYR A 83 21.25 4.83 -3.78
CA TYR A 83 21.69 6.18 -3.37
C TYR A 83 20.61 7.32 -3.33
N LYS A 84 20.62 8.14 -2.27
CA LYS A 84 19.97 9.48 -2.20
C LYS A 84 18.46 9.59 -2.53
N ARG A 85 17.66 8.52 -2.47
CA ARG A 85 16.19 8.64 -2.60
C ARG A 85 15.59 9.31 -1.36
N LYS A 86 14.65 10.24 -1.58
CA LYS A 86 13.76 10.74 -0.52
C LYS A 86 12.93 9.58 0.03
N GLU A 87 12.71 9.55 1.33
CA GLU A 87 11.85 8.53 1.96
C GLU A 87 10.42 8.62 1.41
N ASP A 88 9.80 7.49 1.10
CA ASP A 88 8.42 7.45 0.61
C ASP A 88 7.48 7.98 1.70
N SER A 89 6.78 9.08 1.40
CA SER A 89 5.83 9.67 2.33
C SER A 89 4.51 8.91 2.32
N ALA A 90 3.72 9.04 3.39
CA ALA A 90 2.39 8.45 3.43
C ALA A 90 1.49 8.93 2.27
N LYS A 91 1.65 10.19 1.84
CA LYS A 91 0.95 10.75 0.69
C LYS A 91 1.34 10.09 -0.63
N ASP A 92 2.63 9.81 -0.83
CA ASP A 92 3.11 9.13 -2.04
C ASP A 92 2.53 7.71 -2.12
N VAL A 93 2.51 6.99 -1.00
CA VAL A 93 1.94 5.63 -0.92
C VAL A 93 0.44 5.64 -1.18
N ALA A 94 -0.32 6.51 -0.49
CA ALA A 94 -1.76 6.63 -0.70
C ALA A 94 -2.10 7.01 -2.14
N SER A 95 -1.34 7.94 -2.74
CA SER A 95 -1.55 8.33 -4.14
C SER A 95 -1.28 7.17 -5.08
N SER A 96 -0.18 6.43 -4.88
CA SER A 96 0.16 5.29 -5.74
C SER A 96 -0.92 4.20 -5.72
N TRP A 97 -1.50 3.88 -4.56
CA TRP A 97 -2.59 2.92 -4.48
C TRP A 97 -3.90 3.47 -5.06
N TYR A 98 -4.20 4.74 -4.81
CA TYR A 98 -5.43 5.35 -5.28
C TYR A 98 -5.43 5.58 -6.80
N ASP A 99 -4.27 5.85 -7.39
CA ASP A 99 -4.08 6.06 -8.83
C ASP A 99 -4.45 4.83 -9.68
N GLU A 100 -4.58 3.63 -9.08
CA GLU A 100 -5.08 2.44 -9.78
C GLU A 100 -6.49 2.64 -10.38
N VAL A 101 -7.29 3.56 -9.82
CA VAL A 101 -8.59 3.97 -10.40
C VAL A 101 -8.44 4.44 -11.86
N CYS A 102 -7.26 4.92 -12.25
CA CYS A 102 -6.97 5.40 -13.60
C CYS A 102 -6.54 4.31 -14.58
N SER A 103 -6.51 3.04 -14.16
CA SER A 103 -6.34 1.91 -15.08
C SER A 103 -7.43 1.93 -16.16
N ASP A 104 -7.05 1.84 -17.44
CA ASP A 104 -7.97 1.98 -18.59
C ASP A 104 -9.19 1.04 -18.52
N ASP A 105 -9.04 -0.10 -17.85
CA ASP A 105 -10.07 -1.13 -17.70
C ASP A 105 -10.94 -0.97 -16.44
N PHE A 106 -10.67 -0.03 -15.53
CA PHE A 106 -11.42 0.09 -14.27
C PHE A 106 -12.79 0.75 -14.45
N SER A 107 -13.83 0.18 -13.85
CA SER A 107 -15.19 0.73 -13.84
C SER A 107 -15.88 0.55 -12.49
N PHE A 108 -16.50 1.62 -11.98
CA PHE A 108 -17.36 1.57 -10.79
C PHE A 108 -18.65 0.75 -10.99
N SER A 109 -19.06 0.51 -12.25
CA SER A 109 -20.30 -0.22 -12.56
C SER A 109 -20.09 -1.71 -12.82
N ASP A 110 -18.84 -2.15 -12.98
CA ASP A 110 -18.49 -3.52 -13.35
C ASP A 110 -17.49 -4.13 -12.36
N SER A 111 -17.97 -5.09 -11.55
CA SER A 111 -17.15 -5.82 -10.59
C SER A 111 -16.08 -6.70 -11.26
N GLY A 112 -16.22 -7.05 -12.54
CA GLY A 112 -15.20 -7.77 -13.30
C GLY A 112 -13.89 -6.98 -13.45
N THR A 113 -13.92 -5.68 -13.17
CA THR A 113 -12.75 -4.80 -13.24
C THR A 113 -12.01 -4.63 -11.91
N LEU A 114 -12.50 -5.25 -10.82
CA LEU A 114 -11.92 -5.15 -9.47
C LEU A 114 -10.42 -5.47 -9.45
N GLN A 115 -10.03 -6.53 -10.15
CA GLN A 115 -8.63 -7.00 -10.20
C GLN A 115 -7.67 -5.99 -10.84
N LYS A 116 -8.18 -4.95 -11.51
CA LYS A 116 -7.39 -3.87 -12.10
C LYS A 116 -7.03 -2.77 -11.10
N ALA A 117 -7.72 -2.72 -9.97
CA ALA A 117 -7.60 -1.63 -8.99
C ALA A 117 -7.80 -2.13 -7.54
N THR A 118 -7.19 -3.26 -7.19
CA THR A 118 -7.36 -3.91 -5.88
C THR A 118 -6.92 -3.04 -4.71
N ALA A 119 -5.82 -2.28 -4.84
CA ALA A 119 -5.38 -1.40 -3.77
C ALA A 119 -6.33 -0.22 -3.61
N PHE A 120 -6.73 0.43 -4.70
CA PHE A 120 -7.70 1.53 -4.70
C PHE A 120 -9.04 1.11 -4.09
N THR A 121 -9.62 0.02 -4.57
CA THR A 121 -10.94 -0.47 -4.13
C THR A 121 -10.92 -0.85 -2.64
N GLN A 122 -9.83 -1.42 -2.14
CA GLN A 122 -9.66 -1.69 -0.71
C GLN A 122 -9.59 -0.41 0.13
N MET A 123 -8.90 0.64 -0.33
CA MET A 123 -8.83 1.92 0.39
C MET A 123 -10.23 2.53 0.59
N ILE A 124 -11.07 2.44 -0.44
CA ILE A 124 -12.40 3.04 -0.44
C ILE A 124 -13.52 2.05 -0.11
N TRP A 125 -13.20 0.83 0.34
CA TRP A 125 -14.23 -0.16 0.64
C TRP A 125 -15.13 0.32 1.80
N LYS A 126 -16.41 0.58 1.53
CA LYS A 126 -17.34 1.21 2.48
C LYS A 126 -17.44 0.49 3.82
N ASP A 127 -17.49 -0.83 3.79
CA ASP A 127 -17.69 -1.65 4.99
C ASP A 127 -16.41 -1.86 5.80
N THR A 128 -15.24 -1.58 5.23
CA THR A 128 -13.97 -1.55 5.97
C THR A 128 -14.02 -0.40 6.99
N LYS A 129 -13.65 -0.68 8.25
CA LYS A 129 -13.70 0.31 9.36
C LYS A 129 -12.37 0.52 10.06
N LEU A 130 -11.51 -0.48 10.05
CA LEU A 130 -10.25 -0.48 10.78
C LEU A 130 -9.08 -0.64 9.83
N LEU A 131 -7.97 0.00 10.19
CA LEU A 131 -6.73 0.04 9.44
C LEU A 131 -5.55 -0.24 10.39
N GLY A 132 -4.59 -1.04 9.95
CA GLY A 132 -3.27 -1.11 10.57
C GLY A 132 -2.21 -0.83 9.53
N VAL A 133 -1.21 -0.03 9.86
CA VAL A 133 -0.17 0.40 8.91
C VAL A 133 1.20 0.17 9.51
N ALA A 134 2.13 -0.33 8.69
CA ALA A 134 3.53 -0.36 9.06
C ALA A 134 4.41 -0.08 7.85
N LYS A 135 5.60 0.47 8.14
CA LYS A 135 6.68 0.65 7.18
C LYS A 135 7.97 0.09 7.76
N ALA A 136 8.70 -0.67 6.95
CA ALA A 136 10.07 -1.08 7.21
C ALA A 136 10.98 -0.54 6.10
N THR A 137 12.20 -0.18 6.45
CA THR A 137 13.25 0.09 5.47
C THR A 137 14.39 -0.88 5.71
N SER A 138 14.78 -1.58 4.65
CA SER A 138 15.95 -2.45 4.60
C SER A 138 17.06 -1.76 3.82
N LYS A 139 18.29 -1.80 4.33
CA LYS A 139 19.47 -1.22 3.67
C LYS A 139 20.57 -2.25 3.54
N ASP A 140 21.06 -2.40 2.32
CA ASP A 140 22.25 -3.19 1.99
C ASP A 140 23.21 -2.31 1.17
N GLY A 141 24.32 -1.89 1.80
CA GLY A 141 25.27 -0.98 1.18
C GLY A 141 24.61 0.33 0.73
N ALA A 142 24.58 0.55 -0.58
CA ALA A 142 23.99 1.73 -1.20
C ALA A 142 22.52 1.57 -1.58
N GLU A 143 22.00 0.35 -1.49
CA GLU A 143 20.62 0.01 -1.82
C GLU A 143 19.74 0.18 -0.58
N SER A 144 18.57 0.77 -0.79
CA SER A 144 17.57 0.94 0.25
C SER A 144 16.21 0.58 -0.31
N CYS A 145 15.53 -0.33 0.35
CA CYS A 145 14.17 -0.75 0.01
C CYS A 145 13.20 -0.39 1.14
N SER A 146 12.14 0.32 0.81
CA SER A 146 10.97 0.54 1.67
C SER A 146 9.96 -0.57 1.44
N PHE A 147 9.39 -1.09 2.52
CA PHE A 147 8.32 -2.08 2.55
C PHE A 147 7.17 -1.49 3.35
N ILE A 148 6.02 -1.30 2.73
CA ILE A 148 4.82 -0.74 3.37
C ILE A 148 3.71 -1.77 3.31
N ALA A 149 3.00 -1.96 4.41
CA ALA A 149 1.78 -2.77 4.46
C ALA A 149 0.66 -2.00 5.16
N ALA A 150 -0.54 -2.10 4.60
CA ALA A 150 -1.79 -1.68 5.21
C ALA A 150 -2.73 -2.89 5.32
N VAL A 151 -3.22 -3.17 6.52
CA VAL A 151 -4.13 -4.30 6.82
C VAL A 151 -5.49 -3.72 7.20
N TYR A 152 -6.55 -4.24 6.59
CA TYR A 152 -7.91 -3.70 6.66
C TYR A 152 -8.85 -4.68 7.37
N ARG A 153 -9.81 -4.16 8.15
CA ARG A 153 -10.86 -4.98 8.78
C ARG A 153 -12.22 -4.27 8.80
N PRO A 154 -13.33 -4.93 8.41
CA PRO A 154 -13.37 -6.16 7.59
C PRO A 154 -12.55 -6.04 6.29
N ALA A 155 -12.12 -7.16 5.72
CA ALA A 155 -11.44 -7.16 4.44
C ALA A 155 -12.41 -6.71 3.33
N GLY A 156 -11.92 -5.89 2.40
CA GLY A 156 -12.61 -5.55 1.17
C GLY A 156 -12.27 -6.51 0.05
N ASN A 157 -12.56 -6.10 -1.19
CA ASN A 157 -12.26 -6.84 -2.41
C ASN A 157 -12.89 -8.24 -2.45
N ILE A 158 -14.09 -8.36 -1.88
CA ILE A 158 -14.90 -9.56 -1.96
C ILE A 158 -15.96 -9.31 -3.03
N ASP A 159 -15.97 -10.14 -4.08
CA ASP A 159 -16.81 -9.95 -5.28
C ASP A 159 -18.29 -9.68 -4.95
N VAL A 160 -18.83 -10.45 -4.00
CA VAL A 160 -20.19 -10.26 -3.47
C VAL A 160 -20.19 -9.03 -2.56
N GLY A 161 -20.33 -7.85 -3.15
CA GLY A 161 -20.42 -6.58 -2.42
C GLY A 161 -19.80 -5.38 -3.12
N PHE A 162 -19.13 -5.55 -4.26
CA PHE A 162 -18.45 -4.46 -4.98
C PHE A 162 -19.34 -3.24 -5.19
N LYS A 163 -20.54 -3.42 -5.78
CA LYS A 163 -21.45 -2.30 -6.07
C LYS A 163 -21.89 -1.53 -4.83
N ASP A 164 -21.96 -2.17 -3.67
CA ASP A 164 -22.36 -1.54 -2.42
C ASP A 164 -21.19 -0.86 -1.70
N ASN A 165 -19.97 -1.32 -1.97
CA ASN A 165 -18.77 -0.92 -1.26
C ASN A 165 -17.86 0.05 -2.01
N VAL A 166 -17.85 0.00 -3.34
CA VAL A 166 -16.99 0.81 -4.20
C VAL A 166 -17.88 1.84 -4.88
N LYS A 167 -17.99 3.02 -4.28
CA LYS A 167 -18.85 4.10 -4.76
C LYS A 167 -17.99 5.18 -5.41
N GLU A 168 -18.46 5.73 -6.53
CA GLU A 168 -17.82 6.91 -7.13
C GLU A 168 -18.04 8.15 -6.24
N GLY A 169 -19.26 8.38 -5.75
CA GLY A 169 -19.54 9.54 -4.89
C GLY A 169 -19.37 10.86 -5.63
N GLU A 170 -18.66 11.83 -5.03
CA GLU A 170 -18.33 13.11 -5.67
C GLU A 170 -17.07 13.04 -6.55
N PHE A 171 -16.31 11.95 -6.45
CA PHE A 171 -15.11 11.74 -7.26
C PHE A 171 -15.42 11.80 -8.75
N LYS A 172 -14.57 12.49 -9.51
CA LYS A 172 -14.64 12.58 -10.97
C LYS A 172 -13.42 11.91 -11.58
N ARG A 173 -13.59 10.67 -12.04
CA ARG A 173 -12.48 9.88 -12.62
C ARG A 173 -11.83 10.59 -13.81
N SER A 174 -12.62 11.19 -14.70
CA SER A 174 -12.12 11.91 -15.88
C SER A 174 -11.19 13.07 -15.53
N GLU A 175 -11.53 13.84 -14.49
CA GLU A 175 -10.74 14.97 -14.03
C GLU A 175 -9.48 14.47 -13.32
N TYR A 176 -9.63 13.54 -12.39
CA TYR A 176 -8.50 13.00 -11.61
C TYR A 176 -7.45 12.31 -12.50
N CYS A 177 -7.90 11.52 -13.48
CA CYS A 177 -7.02 10.73 -14.34
C CYS A 177 -6.46 11.51 -15.53
N SER A 178 -6.95 12.72 -15.80
CA SER A 178 -6.42 13.58 -16.88
C SER A 178 -4.91 13.85 -16.74
N LYS A 179 -4.40 13.92 -15.51
CA LYS A 179 -2.96 14.11 -15.19
C LYS A 179 -2.04 13.02 -15.75
N PHE A 180 -2.59 11.87 -16.15
CA PHE A 180 -1.84 10.77 -16.75
C PHE A 180 -1.88 10.78 -18.28
N ASN A 181 -2.78 11.53 -18.90
CA ASN A 181 -2.91 11.60 -20.35
C ASN A 181 -1.86 12.51 -21.00
N ASP A 182 -1.37 13.53 -20.28
CA ASP A 182 -0.31 14.44 -20.75
C ASP A 182 1.11 13.82 -20.75
N LYS A 183 1.25 12.55 -20.37
CA LYS A 183 2.53 11.83 -20.32
C LYS A 183 2.68 10.72 -21.37
N ARG A 184 1.75 10.64 -22.33
CA ARG A 184 1.83 9.73 -23.48
C ARG A 184 2.41 10.42 -24.70
#